data_AF-A0A256BJ15-F1
#
_entry.id   AF-A0A256BJ15-F1
#
_cell.length_a   1.000
_cell.length_b   1.000
_cell.length_c   1.000
_cell.angle_alpha   90.00
_cell.angle_beta   90.00
_cell.angle_gamma   90.00
#
_symmetry.space_group_name_H-M   'P 1'
#
loop_
_entity.id
_entity.type
_entity.pdbx_description
1 polymer ?
#
loop_
_entity_poly.entity_id
_entity_poly.type
_entity_poly.pdbx_seq_one_letter_code
_entity_poly.pdbx_strand_id
1 'polypeptide(L)' 'MLKLLHNAMTNISKTNWDKLDALSESEIDVSDIPPLTEDFFNKSRWWKPVSSAPMGKLTVFDTNV' A
#
# COMPACT_ATOMS: atom_id res chain seq x y z
N MET A 1 13.10 27.05 -2.17
CA MET A 1 13.02 25.64 -1.75
C MET A 1 11.86 25.45 -0.78
N LEU A 2 10.59 25.48 -1.24
CA LEU A 2 9.43 25.08 -0.42
C LEU A 2 8.13 24.96 -1.27
N LYS A 3 8.20 24.33 -2.45
CA LYS A 3 7.01 24.10 -3.31
C LYS A 3 6.83 22.65 -3.77
N LEU A 4 7.56 21.70 -3.19
CA LEU A 4 7.48 20.28 -3.59
C LEU A 4 6.71 19.37 -2.61
N LEU A 5 6.40 19.79 -1.38
CA LEU A 5 5.60 18.97 -0.45
C LEU A 5 4.08 19.03 -0.72
N HIS A 6 3.59 19.99 -1.51
CA HIS A 6 2.15 20.20 -1.68
C HIS A 6 1.44 19.14 -2.52
N ASN A 7 2.16 18.25 -3.21
CA ASN A 7 1.56 17.24 -4.10
C ASN A 7 1.55 15.81 -3.51
N ALA A 8 2.14 15.58 -2.33
CA ALA A 8 2.20 14.24 -1.72
C ALA A 8 0.96 13.89 -0.87
N MET A 9 0.14 14.88 -0.49
CA MET A 9 -0.98 14.69 0.46
C MET A 9 -2.32 15.22 -0.07
N THR A 10 -2.56 15.19 -1.38
CA THR A 10 -3.84 15.63 -1.97
C THR A 10 -4.83 14.48 -2.21
N ASN A 11 -4.36 13.24 -2.12
CA ASN A 11 -5.17 12.03 -2.34
C ASN A 11 -5.41 11.28 -1.02
N ILE A 12 -5.85 12.01 0.00
CA ILE A 12 -6.30 11.40 1.25
C ILE A 12 -7.59 10.65 0.89
N SER A 13 -7.59 9.31 1.03
CA SER A 13 -8.78 8.53 0.73
C SER A 13 -9.95 9.11 1.53
N LYS A 14 -11.07 9.42 0.88
CA LYS A 14 -12.29 9.93 1.54
C LYS A 14 -12.99 8.87 2.41
N THR A 15 -12.28 7.82 2.77
CA THR A 15 -12.69 6.77 3.69
C THR A 15 -13.00 7.41 5.03
N ASN A 16 -14.21 7.15 5.53
CA ASN A 16 -14.62 7.61 6.85
C ASN A 16 -14.03 6.66 7.90
N TRP A 17 -12.88 7.06 8.46
CA TRP A 17 -12.13 6.27 9.44
C TRP A 17 -12.83 6.20 10.80
N ASP A 18 -13.50 7.27 11.23
CA ASP A 18 -14.26 7.29 12.50
C ASP A 18 -15.40 6.26 12.48
N LYS A 19 -16.05 6.09 11.32
CA LYS A 19 -17.07 5.06 11.13
C LYS A 19 -16.48 3.66 11.15
N LEU A 20 -15.31 3.45 10.55
CA LEU A 20 -14.64 2.15 10.55
C LEU A 20 -14.19 1.75 11.95
N ASP A 21 -13.67 2.68 12.74
CA ASP A 21 -13.20 2.43 14.11
C ASP A 21 -14.36 2.12 15.08
N ALA A 22 -15.55 2.64 14.79
CA ALA A 22 -16.76 2.37 15.56
C ALA A 22 -17.46 1.05 15.19
N LEU A 23 -17.05 0.36 14.10
CA LEU A 23 -17.66 -0.90 13.69
C LEU A 23 -17.15 -2.07 14.53
N SER A 24 -18.07 -2.89 15.02
CA SER A 24 -17.74 -4.15 15.68
C SER A 24 -17.49 -5.27 14.67
N GLU A 25 -16.72 -6.28 15.07
CA GLU A 25 -16.39 -7.44 14.22
C GLU A 25 -17.64 -8.12 13.62
N SER A 26 -18.73 -8.22 14.38
CA SER A 26 -19.98 -8.82 13.93
C SER A 26 -20.73 -8.02 12.85
N GLU A 27 -20.44 -6.73 12.73
CA GLU A 27 -21.05 -5.85 11.74
C GLU A 27 -20.27 -5.84 10.41
N ILE A 28 -19.10 -6.46 10.38
CA ILE A 28 -18.28 -6.60 9.18
C ILE A 28 -18.79 -7.80 8.38
N ASP A 29 -19.27 -7.53 7.17
CA ASP A 29 -19.69 -8.59 6.26
C ASP A 29 -18.46 -9.28 5.65
N VAL A 30 -18.20 -10.50 6.14
CA VAL A 30 -17.14 -11.39 5.64
C VAL A 30 -17.70 -12.54 4.79
N SER A 31 -18.99 -12.53 4.44
CA SER A 31 -19.64 -13.63 3.73
C SER A 31 -19.08 -13.88 2.33
N ASP A 32 -18.53 -12.83 1.70
CA ASP A 32 -17.88 -12.89 0.39
C ASP A 32 -16.41 -13.35 0.45
N ILE A 33 -15.85 -13.54 1.65
CA ILE A 33 -14.46 -14.00 1.82
C ILE A 33 -14.45 -15.54 1.74
N PRO A 34 -13.89 -16.15 0.68
CA PRO A 34 -13.84 -17.60 0.57
C PRO A 34 -12.92 -18.20 1.64
N PRO A 35 -13.18 -19.43 2.10
CA PRO A 35 -12.31 -20.10 3.06
C PRO A 35 -10.92 -20.35 2.44
N LEU A 36 -9.88 -20.11 3.23
CA LEU A 36 -8.49 -20.41 2.83
C LEU A 36 -8.23 -21.91 2.94
N THR A 37 -8.35 -22.62 1.81
CA THR A 37 -8.11 -24.07 1.73
C THR A 37 -6.64 -24.39 1.45
N GLU A 38 -6.23 -25.63 1.70
CA GLU A 38 -4.88 -26.11 1.38
C GLU A 38 -4.55 -25.95 -0.12
N ASP A 39 -5.55 -26.13 -0.99
CA ASP A 39 -5.44 -25.90 -2.43
C ASP A 39 -5.06 -24.46 -2.80
N PHE A 40 -5.52 -23.46 -2.04
CA PHE A 40 -5.14 -22.06 -2.25
C PHE A 40 -3.65 -21.87 -2.01
N PHE A 41 -3.13 -22.39 -0.90
CA PHE A 41 -1.71 -22.30 -0.56
C PHE A 41 -0.83 -23.10 -1.54
N ASN A 42 -1.29 -24.28 -1.96
CA ASN A 42 -0.61 -25.12 -2.95
C ASN A 42 -0.42 -24.42 -4.31
N LYS A 43 -1.38 -23.58 -4.70
CA LYS A 43 -1.32 -22.80 -5.96
C LYS A 43 -0.64 -21.45 -5.79
N SER A 44 -0.54 -20.95 -4.56
CA SER A 44 0.07 -19.66 -4.27
C SER A 44 1.57 -19.67 -4.59
N ARG A 45 2.07 -18.54 -5.08
CA ARG A 45 3.50 -18.33 -5.29
C ARG A 45 3.89 -17.02 -4.64
N TRP A 46 4.95 -17.06 -3.84
CA TRP A 46 5.57 -15.86 -3.30
C TRP A 46 6.13 -15.04 -4.44
N TRP A 47 5.64 -13.81 -4.61
CA TRP A 47 6.32 -12.86 -5.46
C TRP A 47 7.60 -12.44 -4.75
N LYS A 48 8.75 -12.89 -5.27
CA LYS A 48 10.04 -12.34 -4.85
C LYS A 48 10.20 -10.99 -5.56
N PRO A 49 10.50 -9.90 -4.84
CA PRO A 49 10.98 -8.69 -5.49
C PRO A 49 12.15 -9.09 -6.37
N VAL A 50 12.08 -8.74 -7.66
CA VAL A 50 13.26 -8.81 -8.52
C VAL A 50 14.33 -8.01 -7.80
N SER A 51 15.43 -8.67 -7.43
CA SER A 51 16.58 -8.04 -6.80
C SER A 51 16.87 -6.77 -7.59
N SER A 52 16.71 -5.64 -6.90
CA SER A 52 16.85 -4.27 -7.39
C SER A 52 17.35 -4.18 -8.83
N ALA A 53 16.53 -3.62 -9.73
CA ALA A 53 17.08 -2.95 -10.90
C ALA A 53 18.35 -2.21 -10.45
N PRO A 54 19.49 -2.30 -11.15
CA PRO A 54 20.68 -1.59 -10.74
C PRO A 54 20.22 -0.17 -10.50
N MET A 55 20.35 0.29 -9.26
CA MET A 55 19.99 1.65 -8.86
C MET A 55 20.83 2.51 -9.79
N GLY A 56 20.25 2.93 -10.91
CA GLY A 56 20.81 3.92 -11.79
C GLY A 56 21.01 5.08 -10.86
N LYS A 57 22.27 5.32 -10.50
CA LYS A 57 22.76 6.30 -9.54
C LYS A 57 21.78 7.46 -9.54
N LEU A 58 20.94 7.56 -8.51
CA LEU A 58 20.07 8.71 -8.34
C LEU A 58 21.04 9.84 -7.98
N THR A 59 21.67 10.43 -9.00
CA THR A 59 22.50 11.60 -8.85
C THR A 59 21.54 12.67 -8.35
N VAL A 60 21.56 12.86 -7.04
CA VAL A 60 21.00 14.03 -6.39
C VAL A 60 21.56 15.20 -7.17
N PHE A 61 20.69 15.90 -7.91
CA PHE A 61 21.07 17.08 -8.67
C PHE A 61 21.82 18.01 -7.72
N ASP A 62 23.01 18.42 -8.17
CA ASP A 62 23.93 19.24 -7.42
C ASP A 62 23.20 20.38 -6.74
N THR A 63 23.35 20.50 -5.42
CA THR A 63 23.03 21.72 -4.70
C THR A 63 23.93 22.80 -5.25
N ASN A 64 23.39 23.62 -6.15
CA ASN A 64 24.03 24.87 -6.51
C ASN A 64 24.12 25.76 -5.26
N VAL A 65 25.37 26.15 -5.03
CA VAL A 65 25.93 27.08 -4.06
C VAL A 65 25.18 28.42 -4.07
#